data_AF-A0A7Y6ACK7-F1
#
_entry.id   AF-A0A7Y6ACK7-F1
#
_cell.length_a   1.000
_cell.length_b   1.000
_cell.length_c   1.000
_cell.angle_alpha   90.00
_cell.angle_beta   90.00
_cell.angle_gamma   90.00
#
_symmetry.space_group_name_H-M   'P 1'
#
loop_
_entity.id
_entity.type
_entity.pdbx_description
1 polymer ?
#
loop_
_entity_poly.entity_id
_entity_poly.type
_entity_poly.pdbx_seq_one_letter_code
_entity_poly.pdbx_strand_id
1 'polypeptide(L)'
;SRTPGYHPLAVRGGVVRAHETCVTVAGLANAGQAEAAYELLAGLLEAAPFFAYRMPEMHAGEQRVPGHAPVAHPLACRPLARSAAAVLPALVALAGVRPDAPEGKVVVRPPTPPAFGELELADLRIAGETFTVRVNRQGQAVVEEAPTDLQLAE
;
A
#
# COMPACT_ATOMS: atom_id res chain seq x y z
N SER A 1 23.43 9.79 9.20
CA SER A 1 24.74 9.19 8.85
C SER A 1 25.85 10.23 9.06
N ARG A 2 27.08 9.83 9.43
CA ARG A 2 28.24 10.73 9.55
C ARG A 2 29.15 10.73 8.31
N THR A 3 28.72 10.11 7.22
CA THR A 3 29.50 10.04 5.97
C THR A 3 29.57 11.42 5.28
N PRO A 4 30.77 11.87 4.86
CA PRO A 4 30.92 13.09 4.07
C PRO A 4 30.06 13.04 2.79
N GLY A 5 29.28 14.09 2.52
CA GLY A 5 28.40 14.18 1.34
C GLY A 5 27.00 13.58 1.50
N TYR A 6 26.67 12.97 2.65
CA TYR A 6 25.30 12.57 2.95
C TYR A 6 24.43 13.79 3.27
N HIS A 7 23.34 13.96 2.52
CA HIS A 7 22.29 14.91 2.83
C HIS A 7 20.96 14.15 2.90
N PRO A 8 20.18 14.25 4.00
CA PRO A 8 18.94 13.48 4.18
C PRO A 8 17.86 13.84 3.15
N LEU A 9 17.91 15.06 2.62
CA LEU A 9 17.09 15.52 1.50
C LEU A 9 17.82 15.44 0.15
N ALA A 10 18.93 14.72 0.02
CA ALA A 10 19.44 14.44 -1.33
C ALA A 10 18.49 13.47 -2.02
N VAL A 11 18.25 13.65 -3.31
CA VAL A 11 17.38 12.76 -4.12
C VAL A 11 17.83 11.28 -4.03
N ARG A 12 19.12 11.02 -3.79
CA ARG A 12 19.68 9.67 -3.55
C ARG A 12 20.14 9.44 -2.09
N GLY A 13 19.74 10.32 -1.18
CA GLY A 13 20.14 10.33 0.23
C GLY A 13 19.24 9.55 1.17
N GLY A 14 18.40 8.64 0.64
CA GLY A 14 17.42 7.89 1.43
C GLY A 14 16.09 8.62 1.62
N VAL A 15 15.64 9.38 0.62
CA VAL A 15 14.27 9.92 0.61
C VAL A 15 13.24 8.80 0.49
N VAL A 16 12.12 8.95 1.19
CA VAL A 16 10.96 8.09 1.06
C VAL A 16 10.11 8.58 -0.11
N ARG A 17 9.90 7.72 -1.11
CA ARG A 17 9.06 8.02 -2.28
C ARG A 17 7.77 7.23 -2.19
N ALA A 18 6.65 7.94 -1.95
CA ALA A 18 5.38 7.32 -1.58
C ALA A 18 4.91 6.28 -2.62
N HIS A 19 5.03 6.60 -3.91
CA HIS A 19 4.68 5.67 -4.99
C HIS A 19 5.53 4.41 -4.99
N GLU A 20 6.86 4.55 -4.91
CA GLU A 20 7.79 3.42 -4.91
C GLU A 20 7.58 2.53 -3.69
N THR A 21 7.39 3.13 -2.52
CA THR A 21 7.07 2.40 -1.29
C THR A 21 5.79 1.58 -1.46
N CYS A 22 4.72 2.14 -2.06
CA CYS A 22 3.48 1.39 -2.30
C CYS A 22 3.67 0.23 -3.30
N VAL A 23 4.49 0.41 -4.34
CA VAL A 23 4.85 -0.68 -5.27
C VAL A 23 5.60 -1.79 -4.53
N THR A 24 6.56 -1.44 -3.66
CA THR A 24 7.27 -2.40 -2.82
C THR A 24 6.33 -3.12 -1.87
N VAL A 25 5.38 -2.42 -1.23
CA VAL A 25 4.35 -3.00 -0.36
C VAL A 25 3.53 -4.05 -1.12
N ALA A 26 3.04 -3.72 -2.32
CA ALA A 26 2.28 -4.67 -3.14
C ALA A 26 3.12 -5.92 -3.51
N GLY A 27 4.39 -5.73 -3.86
CA GLY A 27 5.32 -6.83 -4.13
C GLY A 27 5.56 -7.72 -2.92
N LEU A 28 5.79 -7.14 -1.74
CA LEU A 28 5.99 -7.87 -0.49
C LEU A 28 4.73 -8.66 -0.09
N ALA A 29 3.54 -8.06 -0.19
CA ALA A 29 2.28 -8.73 0.09
C ALA A 29 2.07 -9.93 -0.85
N ASN A 30 2.38 -9.79 -2.14
CA ASN A 30 2.32 -10.88 -3.12
C ASN A 30 3.36 -11.98 -2.85
N ALA A 31 4.52 -11.62 -2.29
CA ALA A 31 5.55 -12.57 -1.87
C ALA A 31 5.25 -13.25 -0.51
N GLY A 32 4.12 -12.94 0.14
CA GLY A 32 3.78 -13.48 1.46
C GLY A 32 4.48 -12.79 2.64
N GLN A 33 5.16 -11.67 2.39
CA GLN A 33 5.86 -10.87 3.40
C GLN A 33 4.95 -9.76 3.95
N ALA A 34 3.81 -10.17 4.51
CA ALA A 34 2.74 -9.25 4.90
C ALA A 34 3.13 -8.30 6.05
N GLU A 35 3.92 -8.77 7.01
CA GLU A 35 4.38 -7.94 8.13
C GLU A 35 5.24 -6.77 7.64
N ALA A 36 6.27 -7.05 6.82
CA ALA A 36 7.13 -6.02 6.24
C ALA A 36 6.35 -5.06 5.32
N ALA A 37 5.40 -5.58 4.54
CA ALA A 37 4.52 -4.77 3.72
C ALA A 37 3.67 -3.81 4.57
N TYR A 38 3.11 -4.32 5.68
CA TYR A 38 2.34 -3.51 6.60
C TYR A 38 3.19 -2.44 7.29
N GLU A 39 4.38 -2.76 7.79
CA GLU A 39 5.27 -1.79 8.44
C GLU A 39 5.58 -0.58 7.55
N LEU A 40 5.85 -0.83 6.26
CA LEU A 40 6.13 0.23 5.29
C LEU A 40 4.91 1.12 5.03
N LEU A 41 3.74 0.51 4.83
CA LEU A 41 2.51 1.26 4.58
C LEU A 41 2.04 2.01 5.83
N ALA A 42 2.15 1.41 7.02
CA ALA A 42 1.89 2.05 8.30
C ALA A 42 2.75 3.31 8.46
N GLY A 43 4.03 3.26 8.11
CA GLY A 43 4.90 4.44 8.10
C GLY A 43 4.38 5.58 7.20
N LEU A 44 3.85 5.26 6.01
CA LEU A 44 3.23 6.28 5.15
C LEU A 44 1.92 6.83 5.74
N LEU A 45 1.09 5.97 6.33
CA LEU A 45 -0.17 6.38 6.96
C LEU A 45 0.06 7.26 8.19
N GLU A 46 1.07 6.94 9.01
CA GLU A 46 1.51 7.77 10.14
C GLU A 46 2.06 9.13 9.69
N ALA A 47 2.70 9.20 8.52
CA ALA A 47 3.21 10.44 7.96
C ALA A 47 2.12 11.34 7.34
N ALA A 48 1.00 10.76 6.88
CA ALA A 48 -0.03 11.48 6.13
C ALA A 48 -0.65 12.70 6.87
N PRO A 49 -0.95 12.64 8.19
CA PRO A 49 -1.47 13.79 8.93
C PRO A 49 -0.54 15.01 8.90
N PHE A 50 0.78 14.81 8.93
CA PHE A 50 1.78 15.89 8.87
C PHE A 50 1.78 16.63 7.52
N PHE A 51 1.21 16.01 6.49
CA PHE A 51 1.05 16.61 5.17
C PHE A 51 -0.41 16.99 4.87
N ALA A 52 -1.27 17.09 5.88
CA ALA A 52 -2.70 17.34 5.74
C ALA A 52 -3.37 16.38 4.73
N TYR A 53 -2.94 15.11 4.77
CA TYR A 53 -3.38 14.04 3.85
C TYR A 53 -3.09 14.31 2.36
N ARG A 54 -2.24 15.30 2.05
CA ARG A 54 -1.71 15.57 0.71
C ARG A 54 -0.26 15.10 0.63
N MET A 55 -0.09 13.78 0.67
CA MET A 55 1.21 13.12 0.66
C MET A 55 2.08 13.67 -0.50
N PRO A 56 3.29 14.19 -0.22
CA PRO A 56 4.21 14.62 -1.27
C PRO A 56 4.66 13.44 -2.13
N GLU A 57 5.25 13.75 -3.29
CA GLU A 57 6.02 12.76 -4.05
C GLU A 57 7.07 12.06 -3.18
N MET A 58 7.82 12.86 -2.42
CA MET A 58 8.92 12.37 -1.60
C MET A 58 9.15 13.23 -0.34
N HIS A 59 9.60 12.59 0.74
CA HIS A 59 10.00 13.23 2.00
C HIS A 59 11.27 12.60 2.57
N ALA A 60 11.90 13.23 3.54
CA ALA A 60 13.12 12.76 4.19
C ALA A 60 12.89 11.39 4.83
N GLY A 61 13.82 10.45 4.65
CA GLY A 61 13.85 9.17 5.37
C GLY A 61 14.68 9.21 6.64
N GLU A 62 14.67 10.34 7.35
CA GLU A 62 15.32 10.44 8.66
C GLU A 62 14.60 9.57 9.69
N GLN A 63 15.31 9.20 10.75
CA GLN A 63 14.74 8.41 11.83
C GLN A 63 13.52 9.13 12.43
N ARG A 64 12.43 8.39 12.62
CA ARG A 64 11.24 8.89 13.33
C ARG A 64 11.63 9.29 14.75
N VAL A 65 11.41 10.56 15.10
CA VAL A 65 11.58 11.08 16.46
C VAL A 65 10.22 11.56 16.97
N PRO A 66 9.79 11.15 18.18
CA PRO A 66 8.54 11.63 18.76
C PRO A 66 8.45 13.16 18.74
N GLY A 67 7.29 13.69 18.36
CA GLY A 67 7.03 15.14 18.28
C GLY A 67 7.63 15.85 17.06
N HIS A 68 8.31 15.15 16.15
CA HIS A 68 8.89 15.75 14.94
C HIS A 68 8.12 15.34 13.68
N ALA A 69 7.85 16.31 12.81
CA ALA A 69 7.18 16.07 11.55
C ALA A 69 8.17 15.60 10.46
N PRO A 70 7.77 14.68 9.56
CA PRO A 70 8.56 14.34 8.39
C PRO A 70 8.77 15.57 7.51
N VAL A 71 10.04 15.82 7.16
CA VAL A 71 10.41 16.96 6.33
C VAL A 71 10.24 16.58 4.87
N ALA A 72 9.44 17.33 4.15
CA ALA A 72 9.29 17.05 2.74
C ALA A 72 10.47 17.54 1.92
N HIS A 73 10.72 16.85 0.82
CA HIS A 73 11.80 17.23 -0.06
C HIS A 73 11.46 18.56 -0.77
N PRO A 74 12.40 19.51 -0.87
CA PRO A 74 12.16 20.82 -1.48
C PRO A 74 11.68 20.76 -2.93
N LEU A 75 12.13 19.74 -3.67
CA LEU A 75 11.76 19.49 -5.07
C LEU A 75 10.53 18.59 -5.24
N ALA A 76 9.83 18.21 -4.16
CA ALA A 76 8.68 17.31 -4.27
C ALA A 76 7.46 18.01 -4.88
N CYS A 77 6.78 17.33 -5.81
CA CYS A 77 5.43 17.72 -6.21
C CYS A 77 4.43 17.52 -5.06
N ARG A 78 3.51 18.48 -4.87
CA ARG A 78 2.54 18.47 -3.76
C ARG A 78 1.16 19.01 -4.16
N PRO A 79 0.14 18.15 -4.28
CA PRO A 79 0.20 16.69 -4.30
C PRO A 79 0.70 16.15 -5.66
N LEU A 80 1.30 14.96 -5.66
CA LEU A 80 1.55 14.22 -6.90
C LEU A 80 0.45 13.18 -7.10
N ALA A 81 -0.21 13.20 -8.27
CA ALA A 81 -1.28 12.24 -8.60
C ALA A 81 -0.84 10.78 -8.42
N ARG A 82 0.41 10.45 -8.79
CA ARG A 82 0.97 9.11 -8.63
C ARG A 82 1.15 8.69 -7.16
N SER A 83 1.46 9.61 -6.25
CA SER A 83 1.53 9.31 -4.81
C SER A 83 0.16 8.98 -4.24
N ALA A 84 -0.88 9.71 -4.65
CA ALA A 84 -2.25 9.46 -4.22
C ALA A 84 -2.77 8.13 -4.78
N ALA A 85 -2.53 7.86 -6.07
CA ALA A 85 -3.02 6.66 -6.74
C ALA A 85 -2.35 5.36 -6.26
N ALA A 86 -1.11 5.41 -5.75
CA ALA A 86 -0.35 4.21 -5.40
C ALA A 86 -0.85 3.48 -4.16
N VAL A 87 -1.61 4.15 -3.28
CA VAL A 87 -2.12 3.53 -2.04
C VAL A 87 -3.14 2.43 -2.34
N LEU A 88 -3.97 2.61 -3.36
CA LEU A 88 -5.01 1.63 -3.73
C LEU A 88 -4.44 0.24 -4.09
N PRO A 89 -3.49 0.09 -5.03
CA PRO A 89 -2.93 -1.22 -5.35
C PRO A 89 -2.19 -1.85 -4.15
N ALA A 90 -1.61 -1.05 -3.26
CA ALA A 90 -1.01 -1.55 -2.02
C ALA A 90 -2.07 -2.13 -1.06
N LEU A 91 -3.23 -1.45 -0.90
CA LEU A 91 -4.35 -1.94 -0.10
C LEU A 91 -4.96 -3.23 -0.68
N VAL A 92 -5.17 -3.29 -1.99
CA VAL A 92 -5.69 -4.48 -2.68
C VAL A 92 -4.77 -5.68 -2.46
N ALA A 93 -3.45 -5.48 -2.59
CA ALA A 93 -2.47 -6.55 -2.35
C ALA A 93 -2.44 -7.00 -0.88
N LEU A 94 -2.55 -6.06 0.08
CA LEU A 94 -2.59 -6.37 1.51
C LEU A 94 -3.91 -7.00 1.98
N ALA A 95 -5.01 -6.75 1.27
CA ALA A 95 -6.26 -7.50 1.44
C ALA A 95 -6.12 -8.95 0.92
N GLY A 96 -5.00 -9.29 0.29
CA GLY A 96 -4.73 -10.61 -0.25
C GLY A 96 -5.37 -10.87 -1.61
N VAL A 97 -5.88 -9.83 -2.27
CA VAL A 97 -6.54 -9.94 -3.58
C VAL A 97 -5.47 -10.04 -4.67
N ARG A 98 -5.47 -11.17 -5.37
CA ARG A 98 -4.54 -11.49 -6.45
C ARG A 98 -5.34 -11.80 -7.72
N PRO A 99 -5.48 -10.80 -8.61
CA PRO A 99 -6.18 -11.00 -9.87
C PRO A 99 -5.32 -11.75 -10.87
N ASP A 100 -5.89 -12.76 -11.52
CA ASP A 100 -5.39 -13.43 -12.71
C ASP A 100 -6.32 -13.06 -13.88
N ALA A 101 -6.04 -11.92 -14.51
CA ALA A 101 -6.89 -11.40 -15.58
C ALA A 101 -6.91 -12.30 -16.83
N PRO A 102 -5.78 -12.91 -17.27
CA PRO A 102 -5.81 -13.88 -18.37
C PRO A 102 -6.75 -15.06 -18.13
N GLU A 103 -6.77 -15.60 -16.92
CA GLU A 103 -7.63 -16.75 -16.56
C GLU A 103 -9.03 -16.33 -16.07
N GLY A 104 -9.28 -15.03 -15.88
CA GLY A 104 -10.53 -14.51 -15.33
C GLY A 104 -10.75 -14.87 -13.85
N LYS A 105 -9.69 -15.15 -13.10
CA LYS A 105 -9.76 -15.66 -11.71
C LYS A 105 -9.28 -14.64 -10.72
N VAL A 106 -9.79 -14.69 -9.50
CA VAL A 106 -9.23 -13.93 -8.39
C VAL A 106 -9.00 -14.84 -7.20
N VAL A 107 -7.81 -14.72 -6.63
CA VAL A 107 -7.46 -15.42 -5.39
C VAL A 107 -7.50 -14.40 -4.27
N VAL A 108 -8.23 -14.69 -3.20
CA VAL A 108 -8.31 -13.80 -2.04
C VAL A 108 -7.76 -14.55 -0.83
N ARG A 109 -6.54 -14.19 -0.43
CA ARG A 109 -5.83 -14.76 0.71
C ARG A 109 -5.33 -13.66 1.63
N PRO A 110 -6.19 -13.12 2.51
CA PRO A 110 -5.77 -12.10 3.46
C PRO A 110 -4.66 -12.64 4.36
N PRO A 111 -3.69 -11.80 4.76
CA PRO A 111 -2.69 -12.18 5.73
C PRO A 111 -3.34 -12.45 7.10
N THR A 112 -2.72 -13.34 7.88
CA THR A 112 -3.12 -13.62 9.27
C THR A 112 -1.96 -13.29 10.21
N PRO A 113 -2.10 -12.35 11.16
CA PRO A 113 -3.27 -11.50 11.38
C PRO A 113 -3.49 -10.50 10.22
N PRO A 114 -4.72 -9.97 10.04
CA PRO A 114 -4.98 -9.01 8.98
C PRO A 114 -4.13 -7.75 9.21
N ALA A 115 -3.53 -7.26 8.12
CA ALA A 115 -2.70 -6.06 8.15
C ALA A 115 -3.50 -4.82 8.54
N PHE A 116 -4.77 -4.77 8.14
CA PHE A 116 -5.71 -3.74 8.55
C PHE A 116 -6.79 -4.33 9.45
N GLY A 117 -7.59 -3.47 10.08
CA GLY A 117 -8.79 -3.92 10.76
C GLY A 117 -9.81 -4.50 9.76
N GLU A 118 -11.07 -4.12 9.93
CA GLU A 118 -12.09 -4.49 8.97
C GLU A 118 -11.92 -3.66 7.68
N LEU A 119 -11.93 -4.33 6.52
CA LEU A 119 -11.74 -3.71 5.21
C LEU A 119 -12.78 -4.24 4.23
N GLU A 120 -13.37 -3.32 3.46
CA GLU A 120 -14.27 -3.64 2.36
C GLU A 120 -13.75 -2.97 1.08
N LEU A 121 -13.62 -3.77 0.03
CA LEU A 121 -13.22 -3.34 -1.32
C LEU A 121 -14.36 -3.70 -2.26
N ALA A 122 -15.23 -2.73 -2.54
CA ALA A 122 -16.38 -2.88 -3.43
C ALA A 122 -16.04 -2.47 -4.87
N ASP A 123 -16.88 -2.90 -5.81
CA ASP A 123 -16.80 -2.56 -7.23
C ASP A 123 -15.44 -2.91 -7.89
N LEU A 124 -14.73 -3.92 -7.36
CA LEU A 124 -13.51 -4.41 -7.99
C LEU A 124 -13.85 -5.10 -9.29
N ARG A 125 -13.02 -4.91 -10.33
CA ARG A 125 -13.25 -5.49 -11.65
C ARG A 125 -12.08 -6.29 -12.15
N ILE A 126 -12.36 -7.48 -12.67
CA ILE A 126 -11.40 -8.34 -13.37
C ILE A 126 -12.08 -8.96 -14.59
N ALA A 127 -11.43 -8.95 -15.75
CA ALA A 127 -11.99 -9.51 -16.99
C ALA A 127 -13.40 -8.99 -17.38
N GLY A 128 -13.79 -7.78 -16.92
CA GLY A 128 -15.12 -7.19 -17.17
C GLY A 128 -16.16 -7.52 -16.10
N GLU A 129 -15.84 -8.45 -15.20
CA GLU A 129 -16.69 -8.96 -14.13
C GLU A 129 -16.44 -8.18 -12.82
N THR A 130 -17.51 -7.86 -12.09
CA THR A 130 -17.45 -7.06 -10.84
C THR A 130 -17.57 -7.97 -9.63
N PHE A 131 -16.82 -7.68 -8.55
CA PHE A 131 -16.88 -8.41 -7.29
C PHE A 131 -16.54 -7.51 -6.11
N THR A 132 -16.93 -7.94 -4.91
CA THR A 132 -16.64 -7.25 -3.65
C THR A 132 -15.86 -8.16 -2.72
N VAL A 133 -14.84 -7.63 -2.04
CA VAL A 133 -14.05 -8.35 -1.03
C VAL A 133 -14.23 -7.72 0.33
N ARG A 134 -14.66 -8.50 1.32
CA ARG A 134 -14.76 -8.10 2.73
C ARG A 134 -13.75 -8.89 3.55
N VAL A 135 -12.85 -8.22 4.26
CA VAL A 135 -11.92 -8.83 5.22
C VAL A 135 -12.30 -8.38 6.62
N ASN A 136 -12.61 -9.33 7.50
CA ASN A 136 -12.96 -9.03 8.88
C ASN A 136 -11.70 -8.86 9.77
N ARG A 137 -11.90 -8.42 11.02
CA ARG A 137 -10.81 -8.25 12.01
C ARG A 137 -10.05 -9.52 12.36
N GLN A 138 -10.58 -10.69 12.01
CA GLN A 138 -9.95 -11.99 12.24
C GLN A 138 -9.15 -12.46 11.02
N GLY A 139 -9.11 -11.67 9.93
CA GLY A 139 -8.45 -12.03 8.70
C GLY A 139 -9.23 -13.04 7.85
N GLN A 140 -10.53 -13.20 8.10
CA GLN A 140 -11.38 -14.00 7.21
C GLN A 140 -11.87 -13.12 6.07
N ALA A 141 -11.68 -13.58 4.84
CA ALA A 141 -12.20 -12.92 3.65
C ALA A 141 -13.50 -13.58 3.19
N VAL A 142 -14.46 -12.76 2.82
CA VAL A 142 -15.66 -13.14 2.06
C VAL A 142 -15.61 -12.40 0.73
N VAL A 143 -15.88 -13.12 -0.35
CA VAL A 143 -16.06 -12.52 -1.67
C VAL A 143 -17.54 -12.55 -2.02
N GLU A 144 -18.10 -11.39 -2.27
CA GLU A 144 -19.50 -11.19 -2.65
C GLU A 144 -19.58 -10.82 -4.13
N GLU A 145 -20.72 -11.13 -4.76
CA GLU A 145 -21.02 -10.82 -6.17
C GLU A 145 -20.02 -11.41 -7.18
N ALA A 146 -19.22 -12.41 -6.78
CA ALA A 146 -18.30 -13.13 -7.66
C ALA A 146 -19.07 -13.74 -8.85
N PRO A 147 -18.72 -13.38 -10.09
CA PRO A 147 -19.41 -13.93 -11.27
C PRO A 147 -19.11 -15.42 -11.41
N THR A 148 -19.99 -16.17 -12.07
CA THR A 148 -19.93 -17.64 -12.17
C THR A 148 -18.58 -18.16 -12.69
N ASP A 149 -17.86 -17.33 -13.45
CA ASP A 149 -16.57 -17.65 -14.07
C ASP A 149 -15.37 -17.23 -13.18
N LEU A 150 -15.62 -16.46 -12.12
CA LEU A 150 -14.61 -16.03 -11.15
C LEU A 150 -14.31 -17.18 -10.19
N GLN A 151 -13.28 -17.96 -10.50
CA GLN A 151 -12.84 -19.01 -9.60
C GLN A 151 -12.07 -18.41 -8.42
N LEU A 152 -12.62 -18.58 -7.22
CA LEU A 152 -11.88 -18.42 -5.97
C LEU A 152 -10.92 -19.60 -5.83
N ALA A 153 -9.62 -19.39 -6.03
CA ALA A 153 -8.65 -20.47 -5.81
C ALA A 153 -8.35 -20.63 -4.31
N GLU A 154 -8.63 -21.83 -3.77
CA GLU A 154 -8.35 -22.24 -2.38
C GLU A 154 -6.88 -22.14 -1.99
#